data_AF-A0A5B6ZRL1-F1
#
_entry.id   AF-A0A5B6ZRL1-F1
#
_cell.length_a   1.000
_cell.length_b   1.000
_cell.length_c   1.000
_cell.angle_alpha   90.00
_cell.angle_beta   90.00
_cell.angle_gamma   90.00
#
_symmetry.space_group_name_H-M   'P 1'
#
loop_
_entity.id
_entity.type
_entity.pdbx_description
1 polymer ?
#
loop_
_entity_poly.entity_id
_entity_poly.type
_entity_poly.pdbx_seq_one_letter_code
_entity_poly.pdbx_strand_id
1 'polypeptide(L)'
;LSELQTVILRHNQLYGTLDIGSSYSNRLKLIDLQNNNISDFTPPSRENNITLILVHNPFCEKGGGEEYCTVPQGHQESNSTYSTPPNNCVPVHCSSDKLSSPNCTCAYPYVGTLFFRAPSFTDLGNSSIYTELETTLMLSFQSHHLPVDSVSLSNLTKNSADNLALSLKVFPSGQDRFNRSGISRIGFVLSNQTFQPFYFIGDDYGYFAEEVSRGTSNGIIIGAAVGGSVLVLLLLLAG
;
A
#
# COMPACT_ATOMS: atom_id res chain seq x y z
N LEU A 1 -18.33 2.52 -15.35
CA LEU A 1 -18.69 2.99 -13.98
C LEU A 1 -19.79 2.14 -13.32
N SER A 2 -20.23 1.00 -13.90
CA SER A 2 -21.30 0.14 -13.33
C SER A 2 -20.97 -0.46 -11.98
N GLU A 3 -19.68 -0.52 -11.62
CA GLU A 3 -19.19 -1.09 -10.36
C GLU A 3 -18.82 -0.01 -9.32
N LEU A 4 -19.08 1.27 -9.60
CA LEU A 4 -18.69 2.37 -8.71
C LEU A 4 -19.42 2.25 -7.37
N GLN A 5 -18.67 2.28 -6.27
CA GLN A 5 -19.22 2.19 -4.91
C GLN A 5 -19.08 3.48 -4.11
N THR A 6 -18.09 4.31 -4.47
CA THR A 6 -17.67 5.45 -3.66
C THR A 6 -17.23 6.60 -4.55
N VAL A 7 -17.65 7.81 -4.20
CA VAL A 7 -17.19 9.07 -4.78
C VAL A 7 -16.69 9.95 -3.64
N ILE A 8 -15.41 10.31 -3.65
CA ILE A 8 -14.82 11.25 -2.70
C ILE A 8 -14.29 12.43 -3.50
N LEU A 9 -14.92 13.59 -3.32
CA LEU A 9 -14.60 14.84 -4.01
C LEU A 9 -14.53 16.00 -3.02
N ARG A 10 -14.02 15.75 -1.81
CA ARG A 10 -13.81 16.78 -0.79
C ARG A 10 -12.82 17.85 -1.27
N HIS A 11 -12.98 19.10 -0.87
CA HIS A 11 -12.02 20.18 -1.16
C HIS A 11 -11.75 20.43 -2.66
N ASN A 12 -12.74 20.23 -3.53
CA ASN A 12 -12.59 20.39 -4.98
C ASN A 12 -13.20 21.69 -5.53
N GLN A 13 -13.60 22.62 -4.66
CA GLN A 13 -14.21 23.91 -5.04
C GLN A 13 -15.47 23.75 -5.92
N LEU A 14 -16.19 22.63 -5.78
CA LEU A 14 -17.42 22.37 -6.54
C LEU A 14 -18.49 23.38 -6.11
N TYR A 15 -19.14 24.05 -7.06
CA TYR A 15 -20.08 25.13 -6.79
C TYR A 15 -21.43 24.95 -7.48
N GLY A 16 -22.44 25.66 -6.98
CA GLY A 16 -23.79 25.66 -7.55
C GLY A 16 -24.71 24.62 -6.92
N THR A 17 -25.67 24.13 -7.72
CA THR A 17 -26.65 23.13 -7.30
C THR A 17 -26.14 21.72 -7.61
N LEU A 18 -26.11 20.86 -6.59
CA LEU A 18 -25.79 19.44 -6.76
C LEU A 18 -27.01 18.68 -7.30
N ASP A 19 -26.84 18.03 -8.45
CA ASP A 19 -27.78 17.07 -9.01
C ASP A 19 -27.05 15.75 -9.30
N ILE A 20 -27.44 14.69 -8.58
CA ILE A 20 -26.86 13.34 -8.73
C ILE A 20 -27.46 12.62 -9.96
N GLY A 21 -28.59 13.11 -10.48
CA GLY A 21 -29.33 12.50 -11.57
C GLY A 21 -29.97 11.16 -11.19
N SER A 22 -30.25 10.35 -12.21
CA SER A 22 -30.92 9.04 -12.08
C SER A 22 -30.11 7.86 -12.62
N SER A 23 -28.95 8.12 -13.23
CA SER A 23 -28.12 7.13 -13.92
C SER A 23 -26.77 6.98 -13.21
N TYR A 24 -26.77 6.29 -12.08
CA TYR A 24 -25.57 5.95 -11.31
C TYR A 24 -25.54 4.46 -10.98
N SER A 25 -24.36 3.97 -10.57
CA SER A 25 -24.13 2.57 -10.20
C SER A 25 -25.10 2.12 -9.11
N ASN A 26 -25.71 0.94 -9.26
CA ASN A 26 -26.54 0.33 -8.22
C ASN A 26 -25.73 -0.14 -7.00
N ARG A 27 -24.40 -0.14 -7.11
CA ARG A 27 -23.47 -0.44 -6.01
C ARG A 27 -22.96 0.81 -5.31
N LEU A 28 -23.34 2.00 -5.76
CA LEU A 28 -22.94 3.25 -5.12
C LEU A 28 -23.49 3.28 -3.68
N LYS A 29 -22.61 3.50 -2.71
CA LYS A 29 -22.92 3.53 -1.28
C LYS A 29 -22.57 4.86 -0.63
N LEU A 30 -21.54 5.55 -1.10
CA LEU A 30 -21.06 6.81 -0.52
C LEU A 30 -20.76 7.86 -1.58
N ILE A 31 -21.25 9.07 -1.34
CA ILE A 31 -20.83 10.29 -2.02
C ILE A 31 -20.39 11.28 -0.95
N ASP A 32 -19.12 11.63 -0.95
CA ASP A 32 -18.52 12.53 0.02
C ASP A 32 -18.03 13.80 -0.66
N LEU A 33 -18.72 14.91 -0.37
CA LEU A 33 -18.55 16.22 -1.00
C LEU A 33 -18.24 17.30 0.04
N GLN A 34 -17.67 16.92 1.19
CA GLN A 34 -17.34 17.86 2.25
C GLN A 34 -16.42 18.99 1.78
N ASN A 35 -16.54 20.16 2.40
CA ASN A 35 -15.67 21.32 2.14
C ASN A 35 -15.63 21.73 0.65
N ASN A 36 -16.80 21.92 0.05
CA ASN A 36 -16.96 22.50 -1.28
C ASN A 36 -17.82 23.77 -1.19
N ASN A 37 -18.26 24.31 -2.32
CA ASN A 37 -19.06 25.53 -2.45
C ASN A 37 -20.49 25.25 -2.94
N ILE A 38 -21.04 24.07 -2.62
CA ILE A 38 -22.38 23.65 -3.05
C ILE A 38 -23.42 24.44 -2.27
N SER A 39 -24.25 25.19 -3.00
CA SER A 39 -25.23 26.11 -2.41
C SER A 39 -26.64 25.55 -2.32
N ASP A 40 -26.93 24.52 -3.11
CA ASP A 40 -28.26 23.91 -3.22
C ASP A 40 -28.13 22.43 -3.62
N PHE A 41 -29.15 21.63 -3.37
CA PHE A 41 -29.15 20.19 -3.61
C PHE A 41 -30.51 19.71 -4.10
N THR A 42 -30.51 19.00 -5.23
CA THR A 42 -31.67 18.26 -5.71
C THR A 42 -31.56 16.82 -5.24
N PRO A 43 -32.45 16.36 -4.34
CA PRO A 43 -32.40 14.99 -3.84
C PRO A 43 -32.54 13.98 -5.00
N PRO A 44 -31.84 12.85 -4.93
CA PRO A 44 -31.90 11.84 -5.98
C PRO A 44 -33.34 11.36 -6.14
N SER A 45 -33.73 11.14 -7.40
CA SER A 45 -35.09 10.72 -7.78
C SER A 45 -35.43 9.27 -7.35
N ARG A 46 -34.47 8.53 -6.79
CA ARG A 46 -34.66 7.20 -6.21
C ARG A 46 -34.26 7.23 -4.74
N GLU A 47 -35.14 6.72 -3.88
CA GLU A 47 -34.78 6.32 -2.51
C GLU A 47 -33.80 5.15 -2.59
N ASN A 48 -32.52 5.46 -2.45
CA ASN A 48 -31.46 4.46 -2.35
C ASN A 48 -30.70 4.70 -1.05
N ASN A 49 -30.18 3.63 -0.46
CA ASN A 49 -29.31 3.65 0.74
C ASN A 49 -27.91 4.22 0.42
N ILE A 50 -27.83 5.35 -0.29
CA ILE A 50 -26.60 6.08 -0.54
C ILE A 50 -26.40 7.06 0.59
N THR A 51 -25.27 6.96 1.27
CA THR A 51 -24.82 7.99 2.19
C THR A 51 -24.27 9.17 1.40
N LEU A 52 -24.86 10.34 1.57
CA LEU A 52 -24.40 11.60 1.00
C LEU A 52 -23.93 12.53 2.11
N ILE A 53 -22.71 13.05 2.01
CA ILE A 53 -22.10 13.92 3.01
C ILE A 53 -21.76 15.28 2.40
N LEU A 54 -22.42 16.34 2.88
CA LEU A 54 -22.30 17.72 2.40
C LEU A 54 -21.74 18.69 3.46
N VAL A 55 -21.20 18.18 4.57
CA VAL A 55 -20.68 19.00 5.67
C VAL A 55 -19.71 20.09 5.17
N HIS A 56 -19.80 21.28 5.75
CA HIS A 56 -19.03 22.47 5.35
C HIS A 56 -19.23 22.91 3.89
N ASN A 57 -20.47 22.79 3.39
CA ASN A 57 -20.92 23.47 2.18
C ASN A 57 -21.92 24.58 2.54
N PRO A 58 -22.05 25.66 1.73
CA PRO A 58 -23.05 26.72 1.96
C PRO A 58 -24.49 26.22 2.10
N PHE A 59 -24.83 25.08 1.48
CA PHE A 59 -26.10 24.38 1.69
C PHE A 59 -26.38 24.09 3.17
N CYS A 60 -25.40 23.56 3.91
CA CYS A 60 -25.54 23.21 5.32
C CYS A 60 -25.57 24.44 6.24
N GLU A 61 -24.85 25.51 5.89
CA GLU A 61 -24.83 26.75 6.66
C GLU A 61 -26.19 27.47 6.66
N LYS A 62 -26.96 27.31 5.58
CA LYS A 62 -28.30 27.90 5.42
C LYS A 62 -29.41 27.08 6.10
N GLY A 63 -29.06 26.02 6.84
CA GLY A 63 -30.05 25.11 7.43
C GLY A 63 -30.55 24.05 6.45
N GLY A 64 -29.73 23.64 5.47
CA GLY A 64 -30.00 22.47 4.63
C GLY A 64 -30.16 21.19 5.45
N GLY A 65 -30.84 20.18 4.87
CA GLY A 65 -31.31 18.97 5.57
C GLY A 65 -30.27 18.31 6.49
N GLU A 66 -30.64 18.11 7.75
CA GLU A 66 -29.75 17.62 8.83
C GLU A 66 -29.06 16.28 8.49
N GLU A 67 -29.73 15.42 7.73
CA GLU A 67 -29.22 14.10 7.34
C GLU A 67 -27.98 14.15 6.43
N TYR A 68 -27.86 15.19 5.59
CA TYR A 68 -26.71 15.36 4.68
C TYR A 68 -25.59 16.19 5.31
N CYS A 69 -25.93 16.95 6.35
CA CYS A 69 -25.05 17.91 7.01
C CYS A 69 -24.40 17.35 8.28
N THR A 70 -24.38 16.03 8.42
CA THR A 70 -23.68 15.30 9.48
C THR A 70 -22.80 14.20 8.89
N VAL A 71 -21.72 13.85 9.59
CA VAL A 71 -20.88 12.70 9.24
C VAL A 71 -21.37 11.49 10.03
N PRO A 72 -21.85 10.41 9.39
CA PRO A 72 -22.27 9.21 10.11
C PRO A 72 -21.07 8.57 10.84
N GLN A 73 -21.30 8.05 12.05
CA GLN A 73 -20.25 7.50 12.92
C GLN A 73 -19.41 6.37 12.27
N GLY A 74 -19.97 5.63 11.30
CA GLY A 74 -19.23 4.59 10.55
C GLY A 74 -18.36 5.13 9.39
N HIS A 75 -18.54 6.39 8.99
CA HIS A 75 -17.78 7.08 7.94
C HIS A 75 -16.83 8.15 8.48
N GLN A 76 -16.84 8.34 9.80
CA GLN A 76 -15.76 9.00 10.51
C GLN A 76 -14.47 8.22 10.26
N GLU A 77 -13.34 8.91 10.14
CA GLU A 77 -12.01 8.31 9.91
C GLU A 77 -11.73 7.22 10.94
N SER A 78 -12.13 6.00 10.61
CA SER A 78 -11.93 4.85 11.46
C SER A 78 -10.48 4.44 11.27
N ASN A 79 -9.71 4.59 12.35
CA ASN A 79 -8.46 3.88 12.55
C ASN A 79 -8.80 2.39 12.59
N SER A 80 -9.00 1.78 11.42
CA SER A 80 -9.33 0.38 11.30
C SER A 80 -8.20 -0.45 11.91
N THR A 81 -8.56 -1.32 12.85
CA THR A 81 -7.65 -2.12 13.66
C THR A 81 -7.19 -3.39 12.97
N TYR A 82 -7.48 -3.58 11.67
CA TYR A 82 -7.15 -4.82 11.00
C TYR A 82 -5.64 -5.11 11.11
N SER A 83 -5.35 -6.33 11.52
CA SER A 83 -4.02 -6.92 11.58
C SER A 83 -4.17 -8.38 11.19
N THR A 84 -3.24 -8.90 10.39
CA THR A 84 -3.21 -10.32 10.01
C THR A 84 -3.24 -11.20 11.26
N PRO A 85 -4.20 -12.13 11.38
CA PRO A 85 -4.24 -13.06 12.49
C PRO A 85 -3.15 -14.14 12.34
N PRO A 86 -2.76 -14.82 13.43
CA PRO A 86 -1.88 -15.98 13.36
C PRO A 86 -2.53 -17.17 12.62
N ASN A 87 -1.73 -17.92 11.87
CA ASN A 87 -2.15 -19.09 11.10
C ASN A 87 -2.24 -20.33 11.98
N ASN A 88 -3.34 -20.45 12.73
CA ASN A 88 -3.65 -21.60 13.59
C ASN A 88 -2.53 -21.98 14.57
N CYS A 89 -1.82 -20.97 15.07
CA CYS A 89 -0.70 -21.11 16.00
C CYS A 89 -0.73 -19.98 17.04
N VAL A 90 0.01 -20.16 18.14
CA VAL A 90 0.15 -19.14 19.18
C VAL A 90 1.38 -18.29 18.89
N PRO A 91 1.25 -16.95 18.73
CA PRO A 91 2.39 -16.07 18.53
C PRO A 91 3.45 -16.28 19.59
N VAL A 92 4.69 -16.40 19.15
CA VAL A 92 5.82 -16.64 20.02
C VAL A 92 6.45 -15.32 20.47
N HIS A 93 6.94 -15.28 21.70
CA HIS A 93 7.74 -14.15 22.15
C HIS A 93 9.14 -14.25 21.54
N CYS A 94 9.48 -13.32 20.66
CA CYS A 94 10.77 -13.28 19.99
C CYS A 94 11.82 -12.57 20.83
N SER A 95 13.06 -13.06 20.80
CA SER A 95 14.22 -12.38 21.38
C SER A 95 14.83 -11.40 20.37
N SER A 96 15.39 -10.29 20.86
CA SER A 96 15.95 -9.19 20.03
C SER A 96 14.88 -8.47 19.20
N ASP A 97 15.27 -7.76 18.13
CA ASP A 97 14.35 -7.02 17.25
C ASP A 97 13.57 -7.91 16.25
N LYS A 98 13.52 -9.23 16.50
CA LYS A 98 12.74 -10.17 15.70
C LYS A 98 11.24 -10.01 15.98
N LEU A 99 10.44 -10.26 14.96
CA LEU A 99 8.98 -10.25 15.05
C LEU A 99 8.43 -11.65 14.79
N SER A 100 7.32 -11.99 15.47
CA SER A 100 6.58 -13.22 15.19
C SER A 100 5.83 -13.07 13.88
N SER A 101 6.06 -13.99 12.95
CA SER A 101 5.31 -14.10 11.70
C SER A 101 3.88 -14.61 11.95
N PRO A 102 2.98 -14.51 10.96
CA PRO A 102 1.69 -15.21 10.98
C PRO A 102 1.82 -16.72 11.19
N ASN A 103 2.92 -17.33 10.74
CA ASN A 103 3.23 -18.75 10.98
C ASN A 103 3.89 -19.01 12.34
N CYS A 104 3.89 -18.04 13.25
CA CYS A 104 4.44 -18.10 14.60
C CYS A 104 5.94 -18.47 14.65
N THR A 105 6.70 -17.95 13.67
CA THR A 105 8.16 -18.07 13.61
C THR A 105 8.81 -16.71 13.82
N CYS A 106 9.91 -16.66 14.59
CA CYS A 106 10.64 -15.41 14.84
C CYS A 106 11.63 -15.12 13.71
N ALA A 107 11.46 -13.98 13.04
CA ALA A 107 12.35 -13.54 11.97
C ALA A 107 12.48 -12.00 11.92
N TYR A 108 13.41 -11.51 11.10
CA TYR A 108 13.58 -10.11 10.74
C TYR A 108 12.83 -9.83 9.44
N PRO A 109 11.57 -9.36 9.49
CA PRO A 109 10.82 -9.10 8.29
C PRO A 109 11.36 -7.89 7.53
N TYR A 110 11.17 -7.87 6.22
CA TYR A 110 11.28 -6.65 5.45
C TYR A 110 10.00 -5.83 5.64
N VAL A 111 10.14 -4.61 6.16
CA VAL A 111 9.03 -3.75 6.55
C VAL A 111 8.92 -2.59 5.57
N GLY A 112 7.69 -2.12 5.37
CA GLY A 112 7.43 -0.88 4.66
C GLY A 112 5.95 -0.58 4.58
N THR A 113 5.59 0.41 3.76
CA THR A 113 4.20 0.85 3.59
C THR A 113 3.74 0.64 2.14
N LEU A 114 2.58 -0.01 1.99
CA LEU A 114 1.84 -0.10 0.74
C LEU A 114 0.90 1.10 0.63
N PHE A 115 1.06 1.89 -0.42
CA PHE A 115 0.21 3.03 -0.74
C PHE A 115 -0.65 2.72 -1.95
N PHE A 116 -1.96 2.73 -1.77
CA PHE A 116 -2.90 2.56 -2.87
C PHE A 116 -2.96 3.83 -3.72
N ARG A 117 -3.09 3.65 -5.04
CA ARG A 117 -3.16 4.76 -6.00
C ARG A 117 -4.57 5.33 -6.15
N ALA A 118 -5.58 4.61 -5.68
CA ALA A 118 -6.97 4.99 -5.77
C ALA A 118 -7.54 5.35 -4.38
N PRO A 119 -8.57 6.22 -4.33
CA PRO A 119 -9.23 6.58 -3.07
C PRO A 119 -9.71 5.35 -2.31
N SER A 120 -9.66 5.43 -0.99
CA SER A 120 -10.00 4.32 -0.10
C SER A 120 -11.41 3.76 -0.37
N PHE A 121 -11.55 2.45 -0.23
CA PHE A 121 -12.84 1.77 -0.29
C PHE A 121 -13.73 2.18 0.90
N THR A 122 -15.05 2.19 0.71
CA THR A 122 -16.02 2.45 1.80
C THR A 122 -16.02 1.38 2.89
N ASP A 123 -15.59 0.16 2.58
CA ASP A 123 -15.71 -1.01 3.45
C ASP A 123 -14.36 -1.44 4.05
N LEU A 124 -13.63 -0.49 4.64
CA LEU A 124 -12.34 -0.77 5.28
C LEU A 124 -12.44 -1.75 6.48
N GLY A 125 -13.65 -2.00 6.97
CA GLY A 125 -13.92 -2.97 8.03
C GLY A 125 -13.98 -4.43 7.56
N ASN A 126 -14.06 -4.68 6.25
CA ASN A 126 -14.13 -6.03 5.71
C ASN A 126 -12.75 -6.68 5.64
N SER A 127 -12.47 -7.55 6.61
CA SER A 127 -11.20 -8.28 6.73
C SER A 127 -10.85 -9.11 5.49
N SER A 128 -11.86 -9.55 4.72
CA SER A 128 -11.68 -10.42 3.55
C SER A 128 -10.85 -9.77 2.45
N ILE A 129 -10.96 -8.43 2.30
CA ILE A 129 -10.20 -7.66 1.30
C ILE A 129 -8.69 -7.78 1.57
N TYR A 130 -8.29 -7.70 2.83
CA TYR A 130 -6.89 -7.78 3.21
C TYR A 130 -6.35 -9.21 3.12
N THR A 131 -7.17 -10.21 3.46
CA THR A 131 -6.81 -11.62 3.23
C THR A 131 -6.62 -11.96 1.75
N GLU A 132 -7.43 -11.38 0.86
CA GLU A 132 -7.25 -11.52 -0.59
C GLU A 132 -5.96 -10.81 -1.07
N LEU A 133 -5.65 -9.64 -0.51
CA LEU A 133 -4.41 -8.92 -0.80
C LEU A 133 -3.17 -9.73 -0.34
N GLU A 134 -3.19 -10.29 0.86
CA GLU A 134 -2.14 -11.18 1.38
C GLU A 134 -1.93 -12.38 0.45
N THR A 135 -3.03 -13.01 0.02
CA THR A 135 -2.99 -14.12 -0.93
C THR A 135 -2.34 -13.72 -2.25
N THR A 136 -2.74 -12.57 -2.80
CA THR A 136 -2.19 -12.03 -4.06
C THR A 136 -0.71 -11.73 -3.95
N LEU A 137 -0.26 -11.14 -2.83
CA LEU A 137 1.16 -10.89 -2.54
C LEU A 137 1.95 -12.21 -2.49
N MET A 138 1.45 -13.20 -1.75
CA MET A 138 2.09 -14.52 -1.65
C MET A 138 2.21 -15.22 -3.00
N LEU A 139 1.15 -15.23 -3.81
CA LEU A 139 1.18 -15.79 -5.17
C LEU A 139 2.20 -15.07 -6.06
N SER A 140 2.30 -13.75 -5.96
CA SER A 140 3.30 -12.96 -6.69
C SER A 140 4.72 -13.33 -6.27
N PHE A 141 5.00 -13.45 -4.98
CA PHE A 141 6.32 -13.87 -4.50
C PHE A 141 6.68 -15.30 -4.90
N GLN A 142 5.71 -16.23 -4.85
CA GLN A 142 5.89 -17.61 -5.29
C GLN A 142 6.20 -17.71 -6.78
N SER A 143 5.45 -17.03 -7.64
CA SER A 143 5.69 -17.00 -9.09
C SER A 143 7.08 -16.46 -9.47
N HIS A 144 7.62 -15.54 -8.67
CA HIS A 144 8.96 -14.99 -8.84
C HIS A 144 10.04 -15.80 -8.10
N HIS A 145 9.71 -16.94 -7.49
CA HIS A 145 10.64 -17.80 -6.75
C HIS A 145 11.41 -17.02 -5.67
N LEU A 146 10.67 -16.24 -4.88
CA LEU A 146 11.23 -15.45 -3.76
C LEU A 146 11.12 -16.25 -2.45
N PRO A 147 12.12 -16.14 -1.54
CA PRO A 147 12.15 -16.91 -0.31
C PRO A 147 11.25 -16.27 0.76
N VAL A 148 9.95 -16.13 0.49
CA VAL A 148 8.96 -15.54 1.40
C VAL A 148 8.10 -16.64 2.01
N ASP A 149 8.01 -16.65 3.33
CA ASP A 149 7.21 -17.61 4.10
C ASP A 149 5.78 -17.11 4.31
N SER A 150 5.65 -15.84 4.69
CA SER A 150 4.38 -15.22 5.02
C SER A 150 4.45 -13.70 4.90
N VAL A 151 3.30 -13.05 4.82
CA VAL A 151 3.16 -11.59 4.87
C VAL A 151 2.17 -11.21 5.96
N SER A 152 2.35 -10.03 6.54
CA SER A 152 1.37 -9.44 7.45
C SER A 152 1.07 -8.00 7.06
N LEU A 153 -0.22 -7.67 7.05
CA LEU A 153 -0.78 -6.34 6.88
C LEU A 153 -1.31 -5.83 8.22
N SER A 154 -1.09 -4.54 8.48
CA SER A 154 -1.57 -3.86 9.68
C SER A 154 -1.61 -2.34 9.49
N ASN A 155 -2.02 -1.61 10.54
CA ASN A 155 -1.97 -0.14 10.61
C ASN A 155 -2.64 0.53 9.40
N LEU A 156 -3.95 0.38 9.31
CA LEU A 156 -4.73 0.99 8.25
C LEU A 156 -4.82 2.48 8.47
N THR A 157 -4.30 3.23 7.51
CA THR A 157 -4.28 4.69 7.54
C THR A 157 -4.71 5.23 6.19
N LYS A 158 -5.12 6.51 6.17
CA LYS A 158 -5.33 7.26 4.93
C LYS A 158 -4.25 8.31 4.81
N ASN A 159 -3.71 8.49 3.61
CA ASN A 159 -2.81 9.61 3.34
C ASN A 159 -3.60 10.91 3.09
N SER A 160 -2.89 12.02 2.88
CA SER A 160 -3.49 13.34 2.64
C SER A 160 -4.42 13.43 1.43
N ALA A 161 -4.37 12.44 0.52
CA ALA A 161 -5.25 12.34 -0.64
C ALA A 161 -6.37 11.30 -0.44
N ASP A 162 -6.68 10.92 0.81
CA ASP A 162 -7.68 9.91 1.17
C ASP A 162 -7.40 8.50 0.58
N ASN A 163 -6.19 8.25 0.07
CA ASN A 163 -5.79 6.94 -0.41
C ASN A 163 -5.36 6.04 0.75
N LEU A 164 -5.69 4.76 0.66
CA LEU A 164 -5.38 3.77 1.68
C LEU A 164 -3.85 3.54 1.76
N ALA A 165 -3.34 3.50 2.98
CA ALA A 165 -1.97 3.09 3.29
C ALA A 165 -1.98 1.98 4.34
N LEU A 166 -1.18 0.94 4.10
CA LEU A 166 -1.07 -0.26 4.94
C LEU A 166 0.39 -0.52 5.29
N SER A 167 0.67 -0.87 6.54
CA SER A 167 1.98 -1.44 6.91
C SER A 167 2.05 -2.88 6.40
N LEU A 168 3.11 -3.20 5.65
CA LEU A 168 3.43 -4.54 5.16
C LEU A 168 4.70 -5.04 5.85
N LYS A 169 4.63 -6.26 6.37
CA LYS A 169 5.78 -7.04 6.83
C LYS A 169 5.90 -8.30 5.97
N VAL A 170 7.04 -8.49 5.34
CA VAL A 170 7.35 -9.68 4.53
C VAL A 170 8.31 -10.56 5.33
N PHE A 171 7.94 -11.80 5.62
CA PHE A 171 8.73 -12.71 6.44
C PHE A 171 9.50 -13.72 5.56
N PRO A 172 10.79 -13.98 5.86
CA PRO A 172 11.63 -14.89 5.08
C PRO A 172 11.27 -16.37 5.30
N SER A 173 11.52 -17.19 4.27
CA SER A 173 11.46 -18.66 4.33
C SER A 173 12.85 -19.27 4.39
N GLY A 174 13.00 -20.35 5.15
CA GLY A 174 14.25 -21.13 5.30
C GLY A 174 15.33 -20.49 6.19
N GLN A 175 15.34 -19.18 6.35
CA GLN A 175 16.23 -18.43 7.26
C GLN A 175 15.44 -17.38 8.05
N ASP A 176 16.05 -16.82 9.10
CA ASP A 176 15.42 -15.80 9.93
C ASP A 176 15.54 -14.37 9.37
N ARG A 177 16.16 -14.18 8.20
CA ARG A 177 16.41 -12.89 7.56
C ARG A 177 16.64 -13.04 6.06
N PHE A 178 16.47 -11.96 5.31
CA PHE A 178 16.82 -11.92 3.88
C PHE A 178 18.30 -11.54 3.66
N ASN A 179 18.85 -11.97 2.53
CA ASN A 179 20.10 -11.41 2.01
C ASN A 179 19.82 -10.18 1.12
N ARG A 180 20.88 -9.47 0.70
CA ARG A 180 20.77 -8.26 -0.13
C ARG A 180 20.02 -8.50 -1.44
N SER A 181 20.32 -9.61 -2.11
CA SER A 181 19.64 -10.01 -3.34
C SER A 181 18.14 -10.28 -3.10
N GLY A 182 17.79 -10.92 -1.99
CA GLY A 182 16.41 -11.19 -1.59
C GLY A 182 15.60 -9.91 -1.39
N ILE A 183 16.14 -8.95 -0.62
CA ILE A 183 15.50 -7.64 -0.43
C ILE A 183 15.33 -6.90 -1.75
N SER A 184 16.37 -6.86 -2.59
CA SER A 184 16.31 -6.18 -3.89
C SER A 184 15.24 -6.79 -4.80
N ARG A 185 15.13 -8.12 -4.87
CA ARG A 185 14.12 -8.79 -5.71
C ARG A 185 12.71 -8.64 -5.16
N ILE A 186 12.51 -8.67 -3.83
CA ILE A 186 11.22 -8.39 -3.20
C ILE A 186 10.81 -6.94 -3.50
N GLY A 187 11.72 -5.98 -3.30
CA GLY A 187 11.49 -4.58 -3.63
C GLY A 187 11.11 -4.39 -5.11
N PHE A 188 11.77 -5.10 -6.03
CA PHE A 188 11.42 -5.08 -7.45
C PHE A 188 10.00 -5.58 -7.72
N VAL A 189 9.60 -6.72 -7.15
CA VAL A 189 8.24 -7.27 -7.33
C VAL A 189 7.17 -6.33 -6.77
N LEU A 190 7.43 -5.71 -5.62
CA LEU A 190 6.53 -4.75 -4.99
C LEU A 190 6.51 -3.37 -5.67
N SER A 191 7.53 -3.06 -6.47
CA SER A 191 7.67 -1.78 -7.17
C SER A 191 7.42 -1.90 -8.68
N ASN A 192 7.03 -3.07 -9.19
CA ASN A 192 6.79 -3.28 -10.62
C ASN A 192 5.50 -2.58 -11.05
N GLN A 193 5.63 -1.32 -11.46
CA GLN A 193 4.54 -0.35 -11.53
C GLN A 193 3.58 -0.52 -12.71
N THR A 194 3.84 -1.44 -13.64
CA THR A 194 3.18 -1.35 -14.95
C THR A 194 1.66 -1.48 -14.85
N PHE A 195 1.09 -2.19 -13.85
CA PHE A 195 -0.36 -2.25 -13.62
C PHE A 195 -0.76 -2.60 -12.17
N GLN A 196 0.01 -2.22 -11.14
CA GLN A 196 -0.37 -2.49 -9.75
C GLN A 196 -1.29 -1.39 -9.17
N PRO A 197 -2.29 -1.73 -8.34
CA PRO A 197 -3.17 -0.74 -7.72
C PRO A 197 -2.49 0.03 -6.57
N PHE A 198 -1.26 -0.34 -6.21
CA PHE A 198 -0.47 0.27 -5.15
C PHE A 198 1.00 0.43 -5.55
N TYR A 199 1.75 1.21 -4.77
CA TYR A 199 3.21 1.22 -4.75
C TYR A 199 3.71 0.95 -3.33
N PHE A 200 4.95 0.46 -3.21
CA PHE A 200 5.56 0.13 -1.94
C PHE A 200 6.74 1.05 -1.65
N ILE A 201 6.81 1.56 -0.42
CA ILE A 201 8.00 2.22 0.12
C ILE A 201 8.54 1.33 1.24
N GLY A 202 9.70 0.72 1.02
CA GLY A 202 10.37 -0.13 2.00
C GLY A 202 11.23 0.67 2.96
N ASP A 203 11.27 0.24 4.22
CA ASP A 203 12.16 0.77 5.23
C ASP A 203 13.59 0.23 5.01
N ASP A 204 14.58 0.92 5.59
CA ASP A 204 15.96 0.43 5.55
C ASP A 204 16.08 -0.94 6.24
N TYR A 205 16.52 -1.95 5.48
CA TYR A 205 16.72 -3.29 6.01
C TYR A 205 18.14 -3.45 6.57
N GLY A 206 18.30 -3.36 7.90
CA GLY A 206 19.60 -3.45 8.56
C GLY A 206 20.09 -4.86 8.90
N TYR A 207 19.22 -5.88 8.80
CA TYR A 207 19.45 -7.19 9.42
C TYR A 207 19.95 -8.27 8.46
N PHE A 208 20.67 -7.90 7.40
CA PHE A 208 21.15 -8.86 6.39
C PHE A 208 21.90 -10.04 7.02
N ALA A 209 21.73 -11.24 6.45
CA ALA A 209 22.65 -12.33 6.72
C ALA A 209 24.07 -11.88 6.34
N GLU A 210 25.01 -11.96 7.28
CA GLU A 210 26.41 -11.65 7.00
C GLU A 210 26.88 -12.53 5.84
N GLU A 211 27.26 -11.89 4.73
CA GLU A 211 28.16 -12.55 3.79
C GLU A 211 29.48 -12.69 4.52
N VAL A 212 29.89 -13.93 4.81
CA VAL A 212 31.28 -14.23 5.15
C VAL A 212 32.12 -13.54 4.09
N SER A 213 32.83 -12.48 4.47
CA SER A 213 33.59 -11.63 3.57
C SER A 213 34.59 -12.50 2.80
N ARG A 214 34.23 -12.95 1.60
CA ARG A 214 35.19 -13.51 0.67
C ARG A 214 36.02 -12.34 0.18
N GLY A 215 37.15 -12.15 0.86
CA GLY A 215 38.12 -11.11 0.54
C GLY A 215 38.32 -11.03 -0.97
N THR A 216 38.05 -9.85 -1.51
CA THR A 216 38.27 -9.54 -2.92
C THR A 216 39.75 -9.84 -3.21
N SER A 217 40.05 -10.82 -4.07
CA SER A 217 41.43 -11.15 -4.34
C SER A 217 42.07 -9.97 -5.08
N ASN A 218 43.12 -9.39 -4.49
CA ASN A 218 43.88 -8.27 -5.06
C ASN A 218 44.45 -8.56 -6.48
N GLY A 219 44.35 -9.80 -6.98
CA GLY A 219 44.83 -10.21 -8.30
C GLY A 219 44.04 -9.63 -9.48
N ILE A 220 42.74 -9.36 -9.34
CA ILE A 220 41.92 -8.82 -10.46
C ILE A 220 42.29 -7.37 -10.77
N ILE A 221 42.61 -6.58 -9.74
CA ILE A 221 42.97 -5.16 -9.88
C ILE A 221 44.33 -5.01 -10.58
N ILE A 222 45.28 -5.89 -10.27
CA ILE A 222 46.62 -5.88 -10.89
C ILE A 222 46.53 -6.28 -12.38
N GLY A 223 45.69 -7.25 -12.74
CA GLY A 223 45.52 -7.68 -14.13
C GLY A 223 44.94 -6.61 -15.05
N ALA A 224 43.96 -5.83 -14.58
CA ALA A 224 43.34 -4.77 -15.37
C ALA A 224 44.28 -3.59 -15.65
N ALA A 225 45.12 -3.21 -14.68
CA ALA A 225 46.08 -2.11 -14.84
C ALA A 225 47.21 -2.46 -15.82
N VAL A 226 47.73 -3.69 -15.76
CA VAL A 226 48.80 -4.15 -16.65
C VAL A 226 48.27 -4.31 -18.09
N GLY A 227 47.08 -4.89 -18.27
CA GLY A 227 46.46 -5.04 -19.59
C GLY A 227 46.16 -3.70 -20.27
N GLY A 228 45.63 -2.73 -19.52
CA GLY A 228 45.37 -1.38 -20.05
C GLY A 228 46.65 -0.63 -20.46
N SER A 229 47.72 -0.78 -19.68
CA SER A 229 49.01 -0.11 -19.96
C SER A 229 49.68 -0.66 -21.22
N VAL A 230 49.63 -1.98 -21.44
CA VAL A 230 50.17 -2.62 -22.64
C VAL A 230 49.38 -2.21 -23.88
N LEU A 231 48.06 -2.14 -23.80
CA LEU A 231 47.22 -1.71 -24.92
C LEU A 231 47.51 -0.27 -25.34
N VAL A 232 47.68 0.64 -24.37
CA VAL A 232 48.04 2.04 -24.64
C VAL A 232 49.42 2.15 -25.28
N LEU A 233 50.41 1.39 -24.79
CA LEU A 233 51.75 1.37 -25.39
C LEU A 233 51.75 0.84 -26.84
N LEU A 234 50.98 -0.21 -27.12
CA LEU A 234 50.85 -0.75 -28.48
C LEU A 234 50.17 0.26 -29.43
N LEU A 235 49.16 1.00 -28.94
CA LEU A 235 48.49 2.04 -29.71
C LEU A 235 49.41 3.24 -29.99
N LEU A 236 50.32 3.59 -29.07
CA LEU A 236 51.29 4.67 -29.26
C LEU A 236 52.43 4.30 -30.21
N LEU A 237 52.79 3.02 -30.33
CA LEU A 237 53.85 2.54 -31.21
C LEU A 237 53.37 2.24 -32.64
N ALA A 238 52.06 2.11 -32.85
CA ALA A 238 51.43 1.81 -34.14
C ALA A 238 50.96 3.05 -34.93
N GLY A 239 51.13 4.26 -34.37
CA GLY A 239 50.86 5.54 -35.03
C GLY A 239 52.13 6.33 -35.28
#